data_AF-B0MMK3-F1
#
_entry.id   AF-B0MMK3-F1
#
_cell.length_a   1.000
_cell.length_b   1.000
_cell.length_c   1.000
_cell.angle_alpha   90.00
_cell.angle_beta   90.00
_cell.angle_gamma   90.00
#
_symmetry.space_group_name_H-M   'P 1'
#
loop_
_entity.id
_entity.type
_entity.pdbx_description
1 polymer ?
#
loop_
_entity_poly.entity_id
_entity_poly.type
_entity_poly.pdbx_seq_one_letter_code
_entity_poly.pdbx_strand_id
1 'polypeptide(L)' 'MSKHFFDYDDGDFAYTVSDNMAIDSDGNMMMRMGDNMAMDMDSGELHVISSWDDEDEDD' A
#
# COMPACT_ATOMS: atom_id res chain seq x y z
N MET A 1 -14.48 -4.11 -2.63
CA MET A 1 -13.44 -5.16 -2.69
C MET A 1 -12.28 -4.68 -1.87
N SER A 2 -11.50 -5.55 -1.22
CA SER A 2 -10.26 -5.09 -0.57
C SER A 2 -9.29 -4.67 -1.68
N LYS A 3 -8.85 -3.41 -1.65
CA LYS A 3 -7.89 -2.89 -2.64
C LYS A 3 -6.51 -3.48 -2.33
N HIS A 4 -5.73 -3.74 -3.37
CA HIS A 4 -4.37 -4.24 -3.21
C HIS A 4 -3.44 -3.49 -4.16
N PHE A 5 -2.25 -3.20 -3.68
CA PHE A 5 -1.20 -2.54 -4.45
C PHE A 5 0.09 -3.34 -4.33
N PHE A 6 0.99 -3.14 -5.28
CA PHE A 6 2.28 -3.81 -5.33
C PHE A 6 3.34 -2.94 -4.65
N ASP A 7 4.17 -3.53 -3.81
CA ASP A 7 5.35 -2.89 -3.25
C ASP A 7 6.57 -3.19 -4.15
N TYR A 8 7.20 -2.15 -4.69
CA TYR A 8 8.36 -2.31 -5.56
C TYR A 8 9.66 -2.53 -4.80
N ASP A 9 9.73 -2.13 -3.53
CA ASP A 9 10.92 -2.30 -2.70
C ASP A 9 11.00 -3.73 -2.17
N ASP A 10 9.89 -4.26 -1.66
CA ASP A 10 9.81 -5.64 -1.13
C ASP A 10 9.47 -6.69 -2.20
N GLY A 11 8.85 -6.25 -3.30
CA GLY A 11 8.44 -7.12 -4.39
C GLY A 11 7.22 -7.99 -4.04
N ASP A 12 6.38 -7.53 -3.13
CA ASP A 12 5.18 -8.22 -2.66
C ASP A 12 3.90 -7.39 -2.89
N PHE A 13 2.77 -7.89 -2.39
CA PHE A 13 1.50 -7.16 -2.45
C PHE A 13 1.04 -6.79 -1.06
N ALA A 14 0.52 -5.58 -0.94
CA ALA A 14 -0.17 -5.13 0.25
C ALA A 14 -1.65 -4.90 0.00
N TYR A 15 -2.43 -5.11 1.05
CA TYR A 15 -3.87 -5.03 1.05
C TYR A 15 -4.31 -3.84 1.89
N THR A 16 -5.08 -2.94 1.30
CA THR A 16 -5.66 -1.81 2.02
C THR A 16 -6.67 -2.32 3.04
N VAL A 17 -6.46 -1.97 4.30
CA VAL A 17 -7.38 -2.26 5.42
C VAL A 17 -8.27 -1.05 5.70
N SER A 18 -7.80 0.15 5.38
CA SER A 18 -8.51 1.43 5.51
C SER A 18 -8.03 2.40 4.42
N ASP A 19 -8.65 3.58 4.33
CA ASP A 19 -8.33 4.59 3.32
C ASP A 19 -6.84 4.98 3.32
N ASN A 20 -6.21 4.97 4.49
CA ASN A 20 -4.81 5.35 4.68
C ASN A 20 -3.96 4.25 5.34
N MET A 21 -4.48 3.03 5.49
CA MET A 21 -3.74 1.93 6.12
C MET A 21 -3.84 0.65 5.28
N ALA A 22 -2.72 -0.07 5.19
CA ALA A 22 -2.61 -1.35 4.52
C ALA A 22 -1.80 -2.33 5.35
N ILE A 23 -1.89 -3.61 4.99
CA ILE A 23 -1.07 -4.69 5.52
C ILE A 23 -0.41 -5.39 4.35
N ASP A 24 0.90 -5.55 4.38
CA ASP A 24 1.65 -6.29 3.36
C ASP A 24 1.40 -7.81 3.45
N SER A 25 2.04 -8.59 2.57
CA SER A 25 1.85 -10.05 2.58
C SER A 25 2.55 -10.73 3.77
N ASP A 26 3.51 -10.06 4.40
CA ASP A 26 4.26 -10.53 5.56
C ASP A 26 3.57 -10.19 6.91
N GLY A 27 2.56 -9.33 6.87
CA GLY A 27 1.77 -8.90 8.03
C GLY A 27 2.23 -7.58 8.66
N ASN A 28 3.14 -6.83 8.05
CA ASN A 28 3.57 -5.52 8.52
C ASN A 28 2.51 -4.46 8.16
N MET A 29 2.38 -3.44 9.00
CA MET A 29 1.41 -2.37 8.77
C MET A 29 2.03 -1.23 7.98
N MET A 30 1.35 -0.83 6.91
CA MET A 30 1.74 0.31 6.08
C MET A 30 0.75 1.47 6.20
N MET A 31 1.26 2.70 6.16
CA MET A 31 0.48 3.93 6.09
C MET A 31 0.61 4.59 4.72
N ARG A 32 -0.51 5.04 4.14
CA ARG A 32 -0.48 5.84 2.91
C ARG A 32 0.19 7.19 3.16
N MET A 33 1.28 7.45 2.46
CA MET A 33 1.96 8.75 2.44
C MET A 33 1.65 9.55 1.17
N GLY A 34 1.25 8.88 0.10
CA GLY A 34 0.81 9.48 -1.14
C GLY A 34 0.18 8.42 -2.05
N ASP A 35 0.01 8.75 -3.32
CA ASP A 35 -0.65 7.85 -4.29
C ASP A 35 0.26 6.68 -4.66
N ASN A 36 1.58 6.86 -4.62
CA ASN A 36 2.59 5.86 -4.98
C ASN A 36 3.62 5.66 -3.87
N MET A 37 3.29 6.06 -2.64
CA MET A 37 4.20 5.96 -1.50
C MET A 37 3.46 5.49 -0.26
N ALA A 38 4.04 4.49 0.39
CA ALA A 38 3.64 3.98 1.68
C ALA A 38 4.78 4.15 2.69
N MET A 39 4.45 4.15 3.98
CA MET A 39 5.44 4.07 5.05
C MET A 39 5.17 2.82 5.87
N ASP A 40 6.19 2.00 6.08
CA ASP A 40 6.14 0.90 7.04
C ASP A 40 6.10 1.47 8.46
N MET A 41 5.11 1.05 9.25
CA MET A 41 4.94 1.47 10.63
C MET A 41 5.92 0.77 11.59
N ASP A 42 6.45 -0.39 11.21
CA ASP A 42 7.35 -1.18 12.04
C ASP A 42 8.80 -0.67 11.91
N SER A 43 9.27 -0.41 10.69
CA SER A 43 10.61 0.15 10.43
C SER A 43 10.65 1.68 10.33
N GLY A 44 9.56 2.31 9.91
CA GLY A 44 9.53 3.73 9.55
C GLY A 44 10.09 4.06 8.16
N GLU A 45 10.38 3.03 7.34
CA GLU A 45 10.90 3.21 5.98
C GLU A 45 9.78 3.59 5.00
N LEU A 46 10.15 4.32 3.95
CA LEU A 46 9.23 4.72 2.89
C LEU A 46 9.37 3.74 1.73
N HIS A 47 8.26 3.13 1.36
CA HIS A 47 8.18 2.14 0.30
C HIS A 47 7.52 2.78 -0.93
N VAL A 48 8.10 2.52 -2.09
CA VAL A 48 7.55 2.92 -3.38
C VAL A 48 6.59 1.83 -3.84
N ILE A 49 5.32 2.22 -3.97
CA ILE A 49 4.25 1.29 -4.28
C ILE A 49 3.60 1.64 -5.62
N SER A 50 2.89 0.68 -6.20
CA SER A 50 1.93 0.99 -7.26
C SER A 50 0.84 1.93 -6.74
N SER A 51 0.00 2.46 -7.63
CA SER A 51 -1.10 3.34 -7.23
C SER A 51 -1.90 2.71 -6.06
N TRP A 52 -1.93 3.42 -4.93
CA TRP A 52 -2.76 3.09 -3.78
C TRP A 52 -4.23 3.41 -4.10
N ASP A 53 -4.45 4.51 -4.83
CA ASP A 53 -5.79 4.84 -5.32
C ASP A 53 -6.23 3.83 -6.38
N ASP A 54 -7.48 3.37 -6.21
CA ASP A 54 -8.19 2.56 -7.18
C ASP A 54 -8.30 3.31 -8.50
N GLU A 55 -8.07 2.57 -9.58
CA GLU A 55 -8.68 2.84 -10.87
C GLU A 55 -10.21 2.65 -10.75
N ASP A 56 -10.89 3.54 -10.01
CA ASP A 56 -12.31 3.82 -10.24
C ASP A 56 -12.41 4.81 -11.44
N GLU A 57 -11.81 4.44 -12.57
CA GLU A 57 -12.02 5.06 -13.89
C GLU A 57 -12.65 4.03 -14.84
N ASP A 58 -13.84 3.52 -14.50
CA ASP A 58 -14.74 2.94 -15.49
C ASP A 58 -16.14 3.54 -15.28
N ASP A 59 -16.56 4.32 -16.29
CA ASP A 59 -17.78 5.13 -16.50
C ASP A 59 -19.12 4.42 -16.22
#